data_AF-A0A524LTI4-F1
#
_entry.id   AF-A0A524LTI4-F1
#
_cell.length_a   1.000
_cell.length_b   1.000
_cell.length_c   1.000
_cell.angle_alpha   90.00
_cell.angle_beta   90.00
_cell.angle_gamma   90.00
#
_symmetry.space_group_name_H-M   'P 1'
#
loop_
_entity.id
_entity.type
_entity.pdbx_description
1 polymer ?
#
loop_
_entity_poly.entity_id
_entity_poly.type
_entity_poly.pdbx_seq_one_letter_code
_entity_poly.pdbx_strand_id
1 'polypeptide(L)'
;PLKGSGVPVVLGIKEMPISFFEKDVAYVFFSHTIKGQKYNMPMLKNIMKTGYTLIDYERIVDDKGRRLIFFGNWAGMAGISDTFRVLGERLEIEGITPNPFAGMQATLELKGLEAVKEEFKLLGKRIHEQGLPEELTPFVVGFAGYGNVSRGAQSIFDLLPHETVQPKDLQNLEPKGNLLYK
;
A
#
# COMPACT_ATOMS: atom_id res chain seq x y z
N PRO A 1 -6.51 -0.15 -30.28
CA PRO A 1 -7.96 -0.52 -30.24
C PRO A 1 -8.12 -1.98 -29.83
N LEU A 2 -9.10 -2.28 -29.00
CA LEU A 2 -9.45 -3.64 -28.62
C LEU A 2 -10.19 -4.25 -29.83
N LYS A 3 -9.42 -4.74 -30.81
CA LYS A 3 -9.93 -5.22 -32.11
C LYS A 3 -10.66 -6.58 -31.99
N GLY A 4 -11.62 -6.71 -31.08
CA GLY A 4 -12.48 -7.88 -30.94
C GLY A 4 -13.89 -7.54 -31.36
N SER A 5 -14.43 -8.18 -32.39
CA SER A 5 -15.84 -7.98 -32.74
C SER A 5 -16.73 -8.59 -31.66
N GLY A 6 -17.66 -7.80 -31.11
CA GLY A 6 -18.68 -8.27 -30.18
C GLY A 6 -18.24 -8.38 -28.72
N VAL A 7 -17.25 -7.61 -28.27
CA VAL A 7 -16.89 -7.51 -26.84
C VAL A 7 -17.92 -6.63 -26.11
N PRO A 8 -18.76 -7.17 -25.23
CA PRO A 8 -19.79 -6.36 -24.56
C PRO A 8 -19.24 -5.59 -23.35
N VAL A 9 -18.14 -6.05 -22.76
CA VAL A 9 -17.58 -5.51 -21.52
C VAL A 9 -16.05 -5.52 -21.57
N VAL A 10 -15.43 -4.41 -21.17
CA VAL A 10 -13.98 -4.25 -21.00
C VAL A 10 -13.69 -3.92 -19.55
N LEU A 11 -12.81 -4.71 -18.93
CA LEU A 11 -12.34 -4.51 -17.56
C LEU A 11 -10.92 -3.94 -17.58
N GLY A 12 -10.68 -2.90 -16.81
CA GLY A 12 -9.34 -2.34 -16.60
C GLY A 12 -9.14 -1.88 -15.18
N ILE A 13 -7.90 -1.75 -14.74
CA ILE A 13 -7.60 -1.24 -13.38
C ILE A 13 -7.58 0.29 -13.40
N LYS A 14 -6.96 0.89 -14.41
CA LYS A 14 -6.73 2.32 -14.54
C LYS A 14 -7.46 2.90 -15.75
N GLU A 15 -7.43 4.22 -15.83
CA GLU A 15 -7.87 5.00 -16.98
C GLU A 15 -7.24 4.50 -18.29
N MET A 16 -8.00 4.63 -19.36
CA MET A 16 -7.61 4.18 -20.69
C MET A 16 -7.50 5.38 -21.64
N PRO A 17 -6.63 5.29 -22.67
CA PRO A 17 -6.59 6.30 -23.73
C PRO A 17 -7.97 6.52 -24.35
N ILE A 18 -8.30 7.77 -24.69
CA ILE A 18 -9.60 8.15 -25.29
C ILE A 18 -9.89 7.37 -26.60
N SER A 19 -8.84 6.95 -27.32
CA SER A 19 -8.94 6.17 -28.55
C SER A 19 -9.32 4.69 -28.35
N PHE A 20 -9.49 4.22 -27.11
CA PHE A 20 -9.83 2.82 -26.80
C PHE A 20 -11.34 2.59 -26.70
N PHE A 21 -12.14 3.65 -26.62
CA PHE A 21 -13.56 3.52 -26.40
C PHE A 21 -14.32 3.28 -27.70
N GLU A 22 -15.16 2.25 -27.71
CA GLU A 22 -15.91 1.74 -28.86
C GLU A 22 -17.41 1.74 -28.52
N LYS A 23 -18.25 1.90 -29.55
CA LYS A 23 -19.70 1.98 -29.39
C LYS A 23 -20.26 0.65 -28.89
N ASP A 24 -21.30 0.72 -28.06
CA ASP A 24 -22.05 -0.44 -27.56
C ASP A 24 -21.22 -1.37 -26.65
N VAL A 25 -20.17 -0.83 -26.01
CA VAL A 25 -19.31 -1.51 -25.02
C VAL A 25 -19.45 -0.87 -23.63
N ALA A 26 -19.51 -1.70 -22.58
CA ALA A 26 -19.42 -1.25 -21.20
C ALA A 26 -17.98 -1.32 -20.68
N TYR A 27 -17.51 -0.26 -20.04
CA TYR A 27 -16.16 -0.17 -19.48
C TYR A 27 -16.21 -0.12 -17.96
N VAL A 28 -15.42 -0.96 -17.30
CA VAL A 28 -15.35 -1.05 -15.83
C VAL A 28 -13.92 -0.82 -15.36
N PHE A 29 -13.66 0.33 -14.73
CA PHE A 29 -12.33 0.72 -14.25
C PHE A 29 -12.40 1.87 -13.23
N PHE A 30 -11.27 2.18 -12.57
CA PHE A 30 -11.15 3.44 -11.81
C PHE A 30 -10.98 4.60 -12.79
N SER A 31 -12.06 5.32 -13.08
CA SER A 31 -11.99 6.41 -14.06
C SER A 31 -11.30 7.65 -13.52
N HIS A 32 -11.22 7.78 -12.19
CA HIS A 32 -10.74 8.98 -11.51
C HIS A 32 -11.46 10.23 -12.04
N THR A 33 -12.79 10.19 -12.18
CA THR A 33 -13.60 11.35 -12.63
C THR A 33 -14.60 11.83 -11.59
N ILE A 34 -14.97 10.99 -10.62
CA ILE A 34 -15.99 11.24 -9.59
C ILE A 34 -15.72 12.51 -8.77
N LYS A 35 -14.47 12.92 -8.62
CA LYS A 35 -14.05 14.09 -7.84
C LYS A 35 -13.69 15.29 -8.73
N GLY A 36 -14.07 15.24 -10.01
CA GLY A 36 -13.79 16.31 -10.98
C GLY A 36 -12.31 16.42 -11.36
N GLN A 37 -11.57 15.32 -11.37
CA GLN A 37 -10.14 15.36 -11.69
C GLN A 37 -9.93 15.79 -13.16
N LYS A 38 -9.42 17.01 -13.35
CA LYS A 38 -9.33 17.70 -14.65
C LYS A 38 -8.72 16.85 -15.77
N TYR A 39 -7.71 16.05 -15.46
CA TYR A 39 -6.97 15.27 -16.44
C TYR A 39 -7.84 14.21 -17.17
N ASN A 40 -8.83 13.63 -16.47
CA ASN A 40 -9.72 12.60 -17.03
C ASN A 40 -11.10 13.14 -17.45
N MET A 41 -11.40 14.42 -17.22
CA MET A 41 -12.65 15.01 -17.69
C MET A 41 -12.85 14.96 -19.21
N PRO A 42 -11.82 15.12 -20.07
CA PRO A 42 -11.97 14.92 -21.52
C PRO A 42 -12.39 13.50 -21.89
N MET A 43 -11.86 12.49 -21.18
CA MET A 43 -12.26 11.10 -21.35
C MET A 43 -13.73 10.90 -20.98
N LEU A 44 -14.17 11.40 -19.81
CA LEU A 44 -15.57 11.32 -19.40
C LEU A 44 -16.49 12.00 -20.43
N LYS A 45 -16.13 13.19 -20.90
CA LYS A 45 -16.89 13.91 -21.94
C LYS A 45 -16.98 13.11 -23.23
N ASN A 46 -15.92 12.41 -23.62
CA ASN A 46 -15.93 11.54 -24.80
C ASN A 46 -16.88 10.35 -24.60
N ILE A 47 -16.83 9.70 -23.43
CA ILE A 47 -17.72 8.59 -23.06
C ILE A 47 -19.19 9.03 -23.08
N MET A 48 -19.50 10.20 -22.54
CA MET A 48 -20.86 10.75 -22.54
C MET A 48 -21.37 11.08 -23.95
N LYS A 49 -20.51 11.61 -24.83
CA LYS A 49 -20.90 12.03 -26.19
C LYS A 49 -21.25 10.88 -27.12
N THR A 50 -20.68 9.71 -26.87
CA THR A 50 -20.65 8.57 -27.79
C THR A 50 -21.62 7.46 -27.37
N GLY A 51 -22.22 7.58 -26.18
CA GLY A 51 -23.22 6.64 -25.67
C GLY A 51 -22.62 5.40 -25.00
N TYR A 52 -21.36 5.46 -24.55
CA TYR A 52 -20.72 4.35 -23.85
C TYR A 52 -21.24 4.21 -22.41
N THR A 53 -21.16 2.99 -21.87
CA THR A 53 -21.45 2.77 -20.44
C THR A 53 -20.15 2.75 -19.66
N LEU A 54 -20.04 3.59 -18.63
CA LEU A 54 -18.95 3.58 -17.66
C LEU A 54 -19.46 3.10 -16.30
N ILE A 55 -18.87 2.02 -15.79
CA ILE A 55 -19.09 1.52 -14.42
C ILE A 55 -17.81 1.80 -13.64
N ASP A 56 -17.81 2.83 -12.80
CA ASP A 56 -16.63 3.21 -12.02
C ASP A 56 -16.50 2.34 -10.77
N TYR A 57 -15.35 1.65 -10.61
CA TYR A 57 -15.07 0.84 -9.41
C TYR A 57 -15.18 1.63 -8.11
N GLU A 58 -14.90 2.94 -8.12
CA GLU A 58 -15.01 3.81 -6.94
C GLU A 58 -16.47 3.97 -6.46
N ARG A 59 -17.44 3.71 -7.33
CA ARG A 59 -18.89 3.80 -7.03
C ARG A 59 -19.55 2.45 -6.77
N ILE A 60 -18.81 1.35 -6.82
CA ILE A 60 -19.33 0.04 -6.42
C ILE A 60 -19.33 -0.06 -4.89
N VAL A 61 -20.53 0.05 -4.33
CA VAL A 61 -20.81 0.10 -2.88
C VAL A 61 -21.87 -0.94 -2.50
N ASP A 62 -21.93 -1.30 -1.21
CA ASP A 62 -23.04 -2.06 -0.65
C ASP A 62 -24.24 -1.18 -0.29
N ASP A 63 -25.30 -1.80 0.25
CA ASP A 63 -26.54 -1.12 0.69
C ASP A 63 -26.30 -0.06 1.78
N LYS A 64 -25.15 -0.09 2.46
CA LYS A 64 -24.74 0.88 3.49
C LYS A 64 -23.79 1.95 2.93
N GLY A 65 -23.57 1.98 1.62
CA GLY A 65 -22.68 2.93 0.96
C GLY A 65 -21.19 2.62 1.16
N ARG A 66 -20.82 1.46 1.68
CA ARG A 66 -19.42 1.06 1.87
C ARG A 66 -18.85 0.59 0.56
N ARG A 67 -17.74 1.19 0.12
CA ARG A 67 -17.02 0.78 -1.10
C ARG A 67 -16.58 -0.67 -0.98
N LEU A 68 -16.86 -1.47 -2.02
CA LEU A 68 -16.53 -2.90 -2.05
C LEU A 68 -15.18 -3.18 -2.70
N ILE A 69 -14.75 -2.33 -3.64
CA ILE A 69 -13.52 -2.54 -4.41
C ILE A 69 -12.47 -1.53 -3.98
N PHE A 70 -11.38 -2.03 -3.37
CA PHE A 70 -10.24 -1.23 -2.94
C PHE A 70 -9.01 -2.10 -2.69
N PHE A 71 -7.84 -1.46 -2.71
CA PHE A 71 -6.54 -2.13 -2.50
C PHE A 71 -5.85 -1.72 -1.20
N GLY A 72 -6.60 -1.15 -0.25
CA GLY A 72 -6.04 -0.50 0.94
C GLY A 72 -5.11 -1.40 1.76
N ASN A 73 -5.53 -2.62 2.09
CA ASN A 73 -4.70 -3.53 2.89
C ASN A 73 -3.34 -3.82 2.21
N TRP A 74 -3.39 -4.18 0.92
CA TRP A 74 -2.20 -4.45 0.11
C TRP A 74 -1.26 -3.25 0.03
N ALA A 75 -1.81 -2.04 -0.13
CA ALA A 75 -1.02 -0.82 -0.15
C ALA A 75 -0.29 -0.58 1.19
N GLY A 76 -0.94 -0.87 2.32
CA GLY A 76 -0.32 -0.79 3.64
C GLY A 76 0.80 -1.81 3.83
N MET A 77 0.52 -3.07 3.47
CA MET A 77 1.48 -4.18 3.56
C MET A 77 2.74 -3.91 2.72
N ALA A 78 2.55 -3.48 1.46
CA ALA A 78 3.66 -3.15 0.59
C ALA A 78 4.42 -1.90 1.05
N GLY A 79 3.68 -0.88 1.50
CA GLY A 79 4.27 0.38 1.94
C GLY A 79 5.23 0.21 3.12
N ILE A 80 4.85 -0.56 4.13
CA ILE A 80 5.74 -0.80 5.28
C ILE A 80 6.94 -1.67 4.91
N SER A 81 6.73 -2.67 4.05
CA SER A 81 7.80 -3.55 3.57
C SER A 81 8.91 -2.76 2.87
N ASP A 82 8.54 -1.92 1.89
CA ASP A 82 9.53 -1.08 1.21
C ASP A 82 10.10 0.02 2.12
N THR A 83 9.32 0.55 3.07
CA THR A 83 9.83 1.55 4.03
C THR A 83 10.98 0.98 4.85
N PHE A 84 10.85 -0.25 5.35
CA PHE A 84 11.86 -0.88 6.19
C PHE A 84 13.09 -1.31 5.38
N ARG A 85 12.90 -1.77 4.14
CA ARG A 85 14.01 -1.99 3.20
C ARG A 85 14.80 -0.71 2.96
N VAL A 86 14.12 0.39 2.62
CA VAL A 86 14.78 1.68 2.34
C VAL A 86 15.47 2.23 3.59
N LEU A 87 14.93 1.98 4.79
CA LEU A 87 15.64 2.28 6.03
C LEU A 87 16.95 1.50 6.13
N GLY A 88 16.95 0.20 5.82
CA GLY A 88 18.17 -0.61 5.79
C GLY A 88 19.23 -0.08 4.83
N GLU A 89 18.83 0.27 3.60
CA GLU A 89 19.73 0.88 2.61
C GLU A 89 20.30 2.22 3.09
N ARG A 90 19.47 3.05 3.73
CA ARG A 90 19.92 4.32 4.30
C ARG A 90 20.98 4.11 5.38
N LEU A 91 20.76 3.19 6.31
CA LEU A 91 21.70 2.91 7.40
C LEU A 91 23.02 2.35 6.87
N GLU A 92 23.00 1.52 5.82
CA GLU A 92 24.22 1.07 5.13
C GLU A 92 25.02 2.25 4.55
N ILE A 93 24.34 3.19 3.87
CA ILE A 93 24.99 4.38 3.31
C ILE A 93 25.58 5.28 4.40
N GLU A 94 24.88 5.40 5.54
CA GLU A 94 25.33 6.20 6.68
C GLU A 94 26.40 5.47 7.55
N GLY A 95 26.67 4.19 7.28
CA GLY A 95 27.64 3.39 8.03
C GLY A 95 27.20 3.04 9.46
N ILE A 96 25.89 3.07 9.73
CA ILE A 96 25.32 2.84 11.07
C ILE A 96 25.18 1.33 11.32
N THR A 97 25.64 0.87 12.48
CA THR A 97 25.59 -0.55 12.88
C THR A 97 25.17 -0.71 14.35
N PRO A 98 24.48 -1.80 14.73
CA PRO A 98 23.97 -2.88 13.88
C PRO A 98 22.86 -2.42 12.93
N ASN A 99 22.71 -3.11 11.79
CA ASN A 99 21.65 -2.84 10.82
C ASN A 99 20.83 -4.12 10.54
N PRO A 100 19.81 -4.41 11.36
CA PRO A 100 18.99 -5.61 11.16
C PRO A 100 18.09 -5.53 9.91
N PHE A 101 17.96 -4.35 9.28
CA PHE A 101 17.18 -4.13 8.06
C PHE A 101 17.99 -4.36 6.77
N ALA A 102 19.32 -4.51 6.88
CA ALA A 102 20.21 -4.78 5.77
C ALA A 102 19.77 -6.02 4.97
N GLY A 103 19.84 -5.93 3.65
CA GLY A 103 19.53 -7.04 2.74
C GLY A 103 18.04 -7.43 2.62
N MET A 104 17.11 -6.66 3.18
CA MET A 104 15.68 -6.86 2.91
C MET A 104 15.37 -6.74 1.41
N GLN A 105 14.55 -7.65 0.89
CA GLN A 105 14.19 -7.65 -0.53
C GLN A 105 13.13 -6.59 -0.86
N ALA A 106 13.14 -6.08 -2.09
CA ALA A 106 12.09 -5.18 -2.55
C ALA A 106 10.74 -5.91 -2.58
N THR A 107 9.67 -5.22 -2.18
CA THR A 107 8.34 -5.84 -2.09
C THR A 107 7.88 -6.44 -3.42
N LEU A 108 8.26 -5.82 -4.54
CA LEU A 108 7.96 -6.30 -5.89
C LEU A 108 8.63 -7.64 -6.22
N GLU A 109 9.74 -7.97 -5.56
CA GLU A 109 10.50 -9.21 -5.77
C GLU A 109 9.96 -10.35 -4.91
N LEU A 110 9.27 -10.02 -3.81
CA LEU A 110 8.64 -10.98 -2.91
C LEU A 110 7.39 -11.59 -3.55
N LYS A 111 7.38 -12.92 -3.68
CA LYS A 111 6.31 -13.67 -4.36
C LYS A 111 5.09 -13.88 -3.46
N GLY A 112 4.28 -12.82 -3.35
CA GLY A 112 3.01 -12.84 -2.64
C GLY A 112 3.12 -12.57 -1.14
N LEU A 113 1.97 -12.58 -0.46
CA LEU A 113 1.85 -12.14 0.93
C LEU A 113 2.69 -12.96 1.91
N GLU A 114 2.74 -14.28 1.72
CA GLU A 114 3.48 -15.14 2.65
C GLU A 114 4.99 -14.86 2.60
N ALA A 115 5.54 -14.53 1.43
CA ALA A 115 6.94 -14.11 1.31
C ALA A 115 7.21 -12.81 2.09
N VAL A 116 6.29 -11.83 2.04
CA VAL A 116 6.39 -10.59 2.83
C VAL A 116 6.35 -10.87 4.33
N LYS A 117 5.46 -11.75 4.78
CA LYS A 117 5.37 -12.13 6.20
C LYS A 117 6.63 -12.85 6.67
N GLU A 118 7.17 -13.77 5.88
CA GLU A 118 8.42 -14.48 6.22
C GLU A 118 9.60 -13.51 6.28
N GLU A 119 9.70 -12.54 5.37
CA GLU A 119 10.75 -11.50 5.45
C GLU A 119 10.67 -10.70 6.76
N PHE A 120 9.46 -10.33 7.20
CA PHE A 120 9.27 -9.64 8.48
C PHE A 120 9.54 -10.52 9.70
N LYS A 121 9.24 -11.82 9.65
CA LYS A 121 9.62 -12.76 10.72
C LYS A 121 11.15 -12.89 10.81
N LEU A 122 11.85 -12.94 9.68
CA LEU A 122 13.32 -12.96 9.65
C LEU A 122 13.89 -11.66 10.18
N LEU A 123 13.32 -10.52 9.81
CA LEU A 123 13.68 -9.23 10.39
C LEU A 123 13.48 -9.21 11.91
N GLY A 124 12.35 -9.73 12.42
CA GLY A 124 12.10 -9.84 13.86
C GLY A 124 13.17 -10.65 14.59
N LYS A 125 13.65 -11.74 13.99
CA LYS A 125 14.80 -12.50 14.52
C LYS A 125 16.09 -11.68 14.51
N ARG A 126 16.39 -10.98 13.41
CA ARG A 126 17.57 -10.11 13.32
C ARG A 126 17.55 -9.00 14.39
N ILE A 127 16.41 -8.35 14.60
CA ILE A 127 16.23 -7.33 15.66
C ILE A 127 16.47 -7.94 17.05
N HIS A 128 15.97 -9.16 17.29
CA HIS A 128 16.16 -9.83 18.57
C HIS A 128 17.63 -10.22 18.83
N GLU A 129 18.32 -10.73 17.81
CA GLU A 129 19.69 -11.25 17.92
C GLU A 129 20.76 -10.16 17.86
N GLN A 130 20.59 -9.17 16.98
CA GLN A 130 21.58 -8.12 16.70
C GLN A 130 21.28 -6.82 17.45
N GLY A 131 20.01 -6.55 17.74
CA GLY A 131 19.55 -5.26 18.20
C GLY A 131 19.45 -4.21 17.09
N LEU A 132 18.82 -3.09 17.43
CA LEU A 132 18.78 -1.83 16.69
C LEU A 132 20.01 -0.99 17.07
N PRO A 133 20.46 -0.10 16.17
CA PRO A 133 21.53 0.84 16.48
C PRO A 133 21.04 1.87 17.51
N GLU A 134 21.94 2.35 18.38
CA GLU A 134 21.60 3.25 19.49
C GLU A 134 20.89 4.51 19.01
N GLU A 135 21.32 5.04 17.86
CA GLU A 135 20.77 6.25 17.19
C GLU A 135 19.30 6.11 16.80
N LEU A 136 18.81 4.89 16.70
CA LEU A 136 17.43 4.57 16.36
C LEU A 136 16.55 4.24 17.57
N THR A 137 17.12 4.17 18.78
CA THR A 137 16.38 3.81 19.99
C THR A 137 15.96 5.04 20.81
N PRO A 138 14.71 5.10 21.33
CA PRO A 138 13.60 4.19 21.07
C PRO A 138 13.07 4.30 19.63
N PHE A 139 12.83 3.16 18.97
CA PHE A 139 12.31 3.14 17.61
C PHE A 139 10.79 3.11 17.61
N VAL A 140 10.15 4.20 17.16
CA VAL A 140 8.70 4.36 17.19
C VAL A 140 8.13 4.42 15.77
N VAL A 141 7.13 3.59 15.48
CA VAL A 141 6.37 3.61 14.22
C VAL A 141 4.94 4.09 14.50
N GLY A 142 4.66 5.35 14.17
CA GLY A 142 3.32 5.91 14.31
C GLY A 142 2.39 5.54 13.15
N PHE A 143 1.25 4.92 13.45
CA PHE A 143 0.20 4.61 12.46
C PHE A 143 -0.92 5.65 12.48
N ALA A 144 -0.89 6.60 11.55
CA ALA A 144 -1.92 7.63 11.42
C ALA A 144 -3.16 7.10 10.69
N GLY A 145 -4.26 6.94 11.41
CA GLY A 145 -5.58 6.58 10.89
C GLY A 145 -5.96 5.11 11.06
N TYR A 146 -7.25 4.80 10.86
CA TYR A 146 -7.84 3.50 11.18
C TYR A 146 -8.40 2.76 9.95
N GLY A 147 -7.98 3.18 8.75
CA GLY A 147 -8.45 2.59 7.49
C GLY A 147 -7.74 1.28 7.11
N ASN A 148 -8.14 0.69 5.97
CA ASN A 148 -7.53 -0.54 5.44
C ASN A 148 -6.02 -0.41 5.21
N VAL A 149 -5.53 0.76 4.80
CA VAL A 149 -4.09 0.98 4.61
C VAL A 149 -3.32 0.84 5.93
N SER A 150 -3.76 1.56 6.97
CA SER A 150 -3.16 1.48 8.29
C SER A 150 -3.22 0.06 8.87
N ARG A 151 -4.37 -0.61 8.77
CA ARG A 151 -4.51 -2.01 9.21
C ARG A 151 -3.60 -2.97 8.44
N GLY A 152 -3.45 -2.78 7.13
CA GLY A 152 -2.55 -3.59 6.31
C GLY A 152 -1.09 -3.43 6.75
N ALA A 153 -0.63 -2.20 6.97
CA ALA A 153 0.72 -1.93 7.46
C ALA A 153 0.95 -2.52 8.86
N GLN A 154 0.02 -2.28 9.79
CA GLN A 154 0.06 -2.86 11.14
C GLN A 154 0.10 -4.40 11.11
N SER A 155 -0.67 -5.04 10.23
CA SER A 155 -0.69 -6.52 10.16
C SER A 155 0.67 -7.16 9.81
N ILE A 156 1.55 -6.41 9.13
CA ILE A 156 2.91 -6.84 8.81
C ILE A 156 3.88 -6.41 9.92
N PHE A 157 3.73 -5.18 10.44
CA PHE A 157 4.50 -4.69 11.59
C PHE A 157 4.34 -5.58 12.82
N ASP A 158 3.13 -6.09 13.07
CA ASP A 158 2.78 -6.87 14.25
C ASP A 158 3.51 -8.23 14.32
N LEU A 159 4.22 -8.61 13.25
CA LEU A 159 5.12 -9.77 13.23
C LEU A 159 6.48 -9.48 13.90
N LEU A 160 6.80 -8.21 14.16
CA LEU A 160 8.03 -7.76 14.80
C LEU A 160 7.87 -7.72 16.33
N PRO A 161 8.97 -7.82 17.10
CA PRO A 161 8.94 -7.60 18.54
C PRO A 161 8.56 -6.15 18.83
N HIS A 162 7.35 -5.92 19.34
CA HIS A 162 6.85 -4.57 19.58
C HIS A 162 5.97 -4.45 20.83
N GLU A 163 5.92 -3.24 21.39
CA GLU A 163 4.94 -2.81 22.39
C GLU A 163 4.05 -1.70 21.82
N THR A 164 2.77 -1.68 22.22
CA THR A 164 1.85 -0.58 21.84
C THR A 164 1.86 0.50 22.89
N VAL A 165 2.05 1.75 22.48
CA VAL A 165 2.19 2.90 23.39
C VAL A 165 1.21 4.00 23.02
N GLN A 166 0.77 4.77 24.03
CA GLN A 166 -0.06 5.93 23.76
C GLN A 166 0.81 7.15 23.42
N PRO A 167 0.34 8.09 22.58
CA PRO A 167 1.10 9.29 22.22
C PRO A 167 1.60 10.11 23.43
N LYS A 168 0.84 10.12 24.53
CA LYS A 168 1.20 10.81 25.77
C LYS A 168 2.42 10.20 26.49
N ASP A 169 2.72 8.93 26.23
CA ASP A 169 3.76 8.17 26.92
C ASP A 169 5.09 8.19 26.12
N LEU A 170 5.11 8.77 24.91
CA LEU A 170 6.27 8.82 24.02
C LEU A 170 7.53 9.45 24.66
N GLN A 171 7.35 10.43 25.56
CA GLN A 171 8.47 11.09 26.23
C GLN A 171 9.14 10.22 27.30
N ASN A 172 8.48 9.15 27.73
CA ASN A 172 8.92 8.28 28.82
C ASN A 172 9.35 6.89 28.33
N LEU A 173 9.53 6.71 27.03
CA LEU A 173 9.91 5.41 26.47
C LEU A 173 11.36 5.09 26.79
N GLU A 174 11.58 3.85 27.24
CA GLU A 174 12.92 3.33 27.42
C GLU A 174 13.54 2.96 26.06
N PRO A 175 14.78 3.37 25.77
CA PRO A 175 15.50 2.92 24.60
C PRO A 175 15.83 1.44 24.74
N LYS A 176 15.18 0.59 23.93
CA LYS A 176 15.42 -0.85 23.88
C LYS A 176 15.91 -1.23 22.49
N GLY A 177 17.06 -1.89 22.40
CA GLY A 177 17.63 -2.32 21.13
C GLY A 177 16.88 -3.48 20.46
N ASN A 178 16.20 -4.33 21.23
CA ASN A 178 15.54 -5.53 20.72
C ASN A 178 14.01 -5.41 20.62
N LEU A 179 13.47 -4.19 20.74
CA LEU A 179 12.03 -3.94 20.79
C LEU A 179 11.69 -2.63 20.05
N LEU A 180 10.60 -2.66 19.28
CA LEU A 180 10.02 -1.49 18.63
C LEU A 180 8.77 -1.01 19.38
N TYR A 181 8.36 0.23 19.13
CA TYR A 181 7.12 0.79 19.66
C TYR A 181 6.17 1.16 18.52
N LYS A 182 4.87 0.98 18.73
CA LYS A 182 3.82 1.49 17.83
C LYS A 182 2.75 2.30 18.54
#